data_AF-A0A534SRF6-F1
#
_entry.id   AF-A0A534SRF6-F1
#
_cell.length_a   1.000
_cell.length_b   1.000
_cell.length_c   1.000
_cell.angle_alpha   90.00
_cell.angle_beta   90.00
_cell.angle_gamma   90.00
#
_symmetry.space_group_name_H-M   'P 1'
#
loop_
_entity.id
_entity.type
_entity.pdbx_description
1 polymer ?
#
loop_
_entity_poly.entity_id
_entity_poly.type
_entity_poly.pdbx_seq_one_letter_code
_entity_poly.pdbx_strand_id
1 'polypeptide(L)'
;MRAALLGLLGLVTSTTLAGAAAPPVVPWQEAGRHVGEVVTVEGMVAAAHGTGDTCVLEFAPDDPHALRVILLLPMFSSLPPKPERLYAEKRVRASGLVRRFAGRLEMVLRSPTQIEVVDVAGQPTAAAPPEPPPEKPPRALSEAVARQLAAAAPCERARARWRDAAGTAGELSTALGRCLESGSYRCRRESAALAPALTALEWAEQQVEEACR
;
A
#
# COMPACT_ATOMS: atom_id res chain seq x y z
N MET A 1 51.51 -22.29 -55.78
CA MET A 1 52.28 -21.15 -55.24
C MET A 1 51.29 -20.12 -54.69
N ARG A 2 51.52 -19.64 -53.45
CA ARG A 2 50.83 -18.56 -52.70
C ARG A 2 49.39 -18.89 -52.27
N ALA A 3 49.06 -19.23 -51.02
CA ALA A 3 49.33 -18.63 -49.70
C ALA A 3 48.81 -17.20 -49.56
N ALA A 4 47.67 -17.03 -48.86
CA ALA A 4 47.31 -15.81 -48.14
C ALA A 4 46.36 -16.17 -46.99
N LEU A 5 46.86 -15.98 -45.77
CA LEU A 5 46.13 -15.92 -44.50
C LEU A 5 45.16 -14.72 -44.47
N LEU A 6 44.28 -14.71 -43.46
CA LEU A 6 43.57 -13.59 -42.80
C LEU A 6 42.07 -13.84 -42.82
N GLY A 7 41.33 -13.85 -41.72
CA GLY A 7 41.60 -13.59 -40.32
C GLY A 7 40.25 -13.66 -39.60
N LEU A 8 40.26 -14.16 -38.36
CA LEU A 8 39.08 -14.19 -37.50
C LEU A 8 38.46 -12.80 -37.37
N LEU A 9 37.13 -12.70 -37.34
CA LEU A 9 36.44 -11.74 -36.50
C LEU A 9 35.02 -12.27 -36.20
N GLY A 10 34.89 -12.97 -35.06
CA GLY A 10 33.59 -13.29 -34.49
C GLY A 10 32.96 -12.01 -33.98
N LEU A 11 31.85 -11.59 -34.58
CA LEU A 11 31.02 -10.52 -34.01
C LEU A 11 30.30 -11.06 -32.79
N VAL A 12 30.83 -10.73 -31.61
CA VAL A 12 30.11 -10.84 -30.35
C VAL A 12 29.14 -9.65 -30.31
N THR A 13 27.87 -9.88 -30.56
CA THR A 13 26.83 -8.86 -30.34
C THR A 13 26.63 -8.68 -28.84
N SER A 14 27.27 -7.67 -28.26
CA SER A 14 27.01 -7.24 -26.90
C SER A 14 25.61 -6.60 -26.84
N THR A 15 24.65 -7.32 -26.28
CA THR A 15 23.36 -6.77 -25.88
C THR A 15 23.62 -5.77 -24.75
N THR A 16 23.61 -4.47 -25.06
CA THR A 16 23.58 -3.44 -24.02
C THR A 16 22.24 -3.51 -23.32
N LEU A 17 22.20 -4.03 -22.08
CA LEU A 17 21.09 -3.76 -21.18
C LEU A 17 21.08 -2.24 -20.96
N ALA A 18 20.09 -1.57 -21.54
CA ALA A 18 19.75 -0.21 -21.18
C ALA A 18 19.42 -0.20 -19.69
N GLY A 19 20.31 0.37 -18.88
CA GLY A 19 20.00 0.69 -17.48
C GLY A 19 18.75 1.55 -17.48
N ALA A 20 17.75 1.16 -16.70
CA ALA A 20 16.56 1.96 -16.47
C ALA A 20 17.00 3.31 -15.88
N ALA A 21 17.12 4.33 -16.73
CA ALA A 21 17.35 5.69 -16.29
C ALA A 21 16.17 6.08 -15.40
N ALA A 22 16.46 6.63 -14.22
CA ALA A 22 15.43 7.10 -13.31
C ALA A 22 14.51 8.09 -14.07
N PRO A 23 13.18 8.00 -13.90
CA PRO A 23 12.26 8.93 -14.54
C PRO A 23 12.64 10.38 -14.22
N PRO A 24 12.41 11.34 -15.13
CA PRO A 24 12.70 12.74 -14.87
C PRO A 24 11.89 13.22 -13.65
N VAL A 25 12.54 14.02 -12.80
CA VAL A 25 11.91 14.68 -11.65
C VAL A 25 11.31 16.00 -12.11
N VAL A 26 9.99 16.12 -12.07
CA VAL A 26 9.24 17.31 -12.47
C VAL A 26 8.45 17.88 -11.29
N PRO A 27 8.25 19.20 -11.21
CA PRO A 27 7.39 19.78 -10.19
C PRO A 27 5.92 19.35 -10.41
N TRP A 28 5.15 19.21 -9.34
CA TRP A 28 3.75 18.74 -9.42
C TRP A 28 2.84 19.59 -10.30
N GLN A 29 3.14 20.88 -10.42
CA GLN A 29 2.42 21.82 -11.28
C GLN A 29 2.54 21.45 -12.77
N GLU A 30 3.63 20.79 -13.16
CA GLU A 30 3.87 20.38 -14.55
C GLU A 30 3.32 18.99 -14.86
N ALA A 31 2.84 18.24 -13.86
CA ALA A 31 2.37 16.86 -14.03
C ALA A 31 1.29 16.72 -15.12
N GLY A 32 0.44 17.74 -15.30
CA GLY A 32 -0.60 17.75 -16.34
C GLY A 32 -0.06 17.65 -17.77
N ARG A 33 1.20 18.00 -18.02
CA ARG A 33 1.87 17.87 -19.32
C ARG A 33 2.37 16.46 -19.60
N HIS A 34 2.41 15.61 -18.57
CA HIS A 34 2.93 14.25 -18.59
C HIS A 34 1.82 13.18 -18.48
N VAL A 35 0.58 13.53 -18.83
CA VAL A 35 -0.53 12.56 -18.81
C VAL A 35 -0.23 11.42 -19.78
N GLY A 36 -0.27 10.19 -19.27
CA GLY A 36 0.08 8.98 -20.03
C GLY A 36 1.54 8.56 -19.87
N GLU A 37 2.37 9.33 -19.16
CA GLU A 37 3.79 9.05 -18.96
C GLU A 37 4.09 8.63 -17.50
N VAL A 38 5.14 7.82 -17.34
CA VAL A 38 5.71 7.52 -16.02
C VAL A 38 6.78 8.56 -15.71
N VAL A 39 6.53 9.39 -14.70
CA VAL A 39 7.42 10.46 -14.26
C VAL A 39 7.57 10.45 -12.74
N THR A 40 8.62 11.11 -12.25
CA THR A 40 8.77 11.39 -10.83
C THR A 40 8.28 12.81 -10.57
N VAL A 41 7.22 12.96 -9.78
CA VAL A 41 6.69 14.26 -9.38
C VAL A 41 7.23 14.65 -8.02
N GLU A 42 7.78 15.85 -7.90
CA GLU A 42 8.22 16.44 -6.64
C GLU A 42 7.30 17.57 -6.20
N GLY A 43 6.95 17.61 -4.93
CA GLY A 43 6.07 18.65 -4.40
C GLY A 43 5.90 18.62 -2.90
N MET A 44 5.39 19.74 -2.37
CA MET A 44 5.06 19.91 -0.97
C MET A 44 3.62 19.45 -0.75
N VAL A 45 3.40 18.38 0.01
CA VAL A 45 2.06 17.86 0.33
C VAL A 45 1.34 18.81 1.30
N ALA A 46 0.44 19.63 0.77
CA ALA A 46 -0.35 20.58 1.54
C ALA A 46 -1.38 19.88 2.45
N ALA A 47 -1.95 18.77 2.00
CA ALA A 47 -2.84 17.95 2.82
C ALA A 47 -2.66 16.45 2.52
N ALA A 48 -2.85 15.62 3.53
CA ALA A 48 -2.93 14.18 3.38
C ALA A 48 -4.09 13.62 4.22
N HIS A 49 -4.85 12.69 3.66
CA HIS A 49 -5.97 12.07 4.36
C HIS A 49 -6.15 10.60 3.96
N GLY A 50 -6.45 9.75 4.95
CA GLY A 50 -6.86 8.37 4.74
C GLY A 50 -8.33 8.28 4.34
N THR A 51 -8.66 7.39 3.41
CA THR A 51 -10.04 7.07 3.01
C THR A 51 -10.12 5.58 2.66
N GLY A 52 -10.69 4.79 3.57
CA GLY A 52 -10.73 3.33 3.44
C GLY A 52 -9.33 2.75 3.25
N ASP A 53 -9.14 2.03 2.16
CA ASP A 53 -7.86 1.39 1.78
C ASP A 53 -6.90 2.31 1.01
N THR A 54 -7.12 3.64 1.07
CA THR A 54 -6.30 4.61 0.35
C THR A 54 -5.80 5.73 1.26
N CYS A 55 -4.63 6.28 0.94
CA CYS A 55 -4.17 7.56 1.46
C CYS A 55 -3.97 8.52 0.28
N VAL A 56 -4.63 9.67 0.33
CA VAL A 56 -4.59 10.69 -0.71
C VAL A 56 -3.68 11.82 -0.25
N LEU A 57 -2.72 12.19 -1.09
CA LEU A 57 -1.85 13.34 -0.92
C LEU A 57 -2.26 14.43 -1.91
N GLU A 58 -2.41 15.65 -1.42
CA GLU A 58 -2.85 16.80 -2.19
C GLU A 58 -1.80 17.90 -2.10
N PHE A 59 -1.34 18.39 -3.26
CA PHE A 59 -0.37 19.49 -3.33
C PHE A 59 -1.03 20.88 -3.27
N ALA A 60 -2.28 20.98 -3.73
CA ALA A 60 -3.11 22.18 -3.63
C ALA A 60 -4.60 21.79 -3.48
N PRO A 61 -5.10 21.61 -2.24
CA PRO A 61 -6.47 21.14 -1.98
C PRO A 61 -7.56 22.07 -2.53
N ASP A 62 -7.26 23.37 -2.64
CA ASP A 62 -8.18 24.39 -3.17
C ASP A 62 -8.22 24.41 -4.71
N ASP A 63 -7.34 23.66 -5.39
CA ASP A 63 -7.27 23.58 -6.84
C ASP A 63 -7.78 22.21 -7.35
N PRO A 64 -8.96 22.13 -8.00
CA PRO A 64 -9.50 20.88 -8.51
C PRO A 64 -8.70 20.28 -9.68
N HIS A 65 -7.79 21.06 -10.29
CA HIS A 65 -6.92 20.62 -11.38
C HIS A 65 -5.53 20.17 -10.90
N ALA A 66 -5.21 20.36 -9.62
CA ALA A 66 -3.95 19.92 -9.05
C ALA A 66 -3.83 18.39 -9.08
N LEU A 67 -2.59 17.91 -9.18
CA LEU A 67 -2.29 16.49 -9.08
C LEU A 67 -2.63 15.97 -7.68
N ARG A 68 -3.24 14.79 -7.62
CA ARG A 68 -3.38 14.00 -6.38
C ARG A 68 -2.55 12.73 -6.49
N VAL A 69 -1.86 12.38 -5.41
CA VAL A 69 -1.12 11.11 -5.32
C VAL A 69 -1.91 10.18 -4.40
N ILE A 70 -2.20 8.97 -4.86
CA ILE A 70 -3.06 8.02 -4.16
C ILE A 70 -2.24 6.77 -3.85
N LEU A 71 -2.03 6.49 -2.57
CA LEU A 71 -1.38 5.28 -2.08
C LEU A 71 -2.45 4.22 -1.84
N LEU A 72 -2.30 3.03 -2.44
CA LEU A 72 -3.15 1.87 -2.14
C LEU A 72 -2.59 1.13 -0.93
N LEU A 73 -3.16 1.38 0.26
CA LEU A 73 -2.64 0.90 1.54
C LEU A 73 -2.42 -0.62 1.62
N PRO A 74 -3.28 -1.50 1.07
CA PRO A 74 -3.05 -2.94 1.09
C PRO A 74 -1.76 -3.40 0.40
N MET A 75 -1.19 -2.57 -0.48
CA MET A 75 0.05 -2.87 -1.20
C MET A 75 1.30 -2.41 -0.43
N PHE A 76 1.15 -1.72 0.70
CA PHE A 76 2.24 -1.27 1.53
C PHE A 76 2.31 -2.15 2.79
N SER A 77 3.34 -2.99 2.87
CA SER A 77 3.49 -3.99 3.93
C SER A 77 3.79 -3.42 5.32
N SER A 78 4.14 -2.13 5.45
CA SER A 78 4.67 -1.55 6.69
C SER A 78 4.30 -0.09 6.95
N LEU A 79 3.08 0.35 6.56
CA LEU A 79 2.62 1.69 6.93
C LEU A 79 2.12 1.73 8.39
N PRO A 80 2.41 2.82 9.13
CA PRO A 80 1.83 3.02 10.45
C PRO A 80 0.30 3.20 10.35
N PRO A 81 -0.46 3.08 11.45
CA PRO A 81 -1.92 3.22 11.46
C PRO A 81 -2.47 4.56 10.92
N LYS A 82 -1.61 5.57 10.76
CA LYS A 82 -1.93 6.90 10.21
C LYS A 82 -0.88 7.30 9.16
N PRO A 83 -0.90 6.68 7.96
CA PRO A 83 0.10 6.94 6.93
C PRO A 83 0.09 8.38 6.43
N GLU A 84 -1.05 9.07 6.52
CA GLU A 84 -1.18 10.49 6.16
C GLU A 84 -0.21 11.38 6.94
N ARG A 85 0.11 11.05 8.20
CA ARG A 85 1.05 11.81 9.03
C ARG A 85 2.49 11.70 8.57
N LEU A 86 2.84 10.70 7.77
CA LEU A 86 4.19 10.55 7.22
C LEU A 86 4.47 11.55 6.10
N TYR A 87 3.42 11.97 5.38
CA TYR A 87 3.56 12.74 4.16
C TYR A 87 3.00 14.15 4.27
N ALA A 88 2.00 14.38 5.13
CA ALA A 88 1.48 15.71 5.39
C ALA A 88 2.61 16.67 5.78
N GLU A 89 2.59 17.87 5.19
CA GLU A 89 3.59 18.92 5.43
C GLU A 89 5.03 18.52 5.09
N LYS A 90 5.22 17.44 4.32
CA LYS A 90 6.52 17.02 3.79
C LYS A 90 6.62 17.23 2.29
N ARG A 91 7.84 17.51 1.85
CA ARG A 91 8.20 17.48 0.44
C ARG A 91 8.42 16.02 0.04
N VAL A 92 7.76 15.57 -1.02
CA VAL A 92 7.81 14.18 -1.47
C VAL A 92 8.22 14.10 -2.92
N ARG A 93 8.84 12.98 -3.31
CA ARG A 93 8.98 12.52 -4.70
C ARG A 93 8.14 11.28 -4.89
N ALA A 94 7.19 11.35 -5.81
CA ALA A 94 6.30 10.25 -6.16
C ALA A 94 6.53 9.83 -7.62
N SER A 95 6.85 8.56 -7.85
CA SER A 95 7.14 8.01 -9.18
C SER A 95 6.03 7.11 -9.67
N GLY A 96 5.42 7.47 -10.80
CA GLY A 96 4.32 6.69 -11.33
C GLY A 96 3.71 7.26 -12.61
N LEU A 97 2.71 6.54 -13.11
CA LEU A 97 1.93 6.98 -14.27
C LEU A 97 1.02 8.13 -13.87
N VAL A 98 1.19 9.29 -14.51
CA VAL A 98 0.23 10.40 -14.40
C VAL A 98 -0.96 10.10 -15.30
N ARG A 99 -2.16 10.11 -14.73
CA ARG A 99 -3.41 9.82 -15.44
C ARG A 99 -4.46 10.87 -15.15
N ARG A 100 -5.46 10.95 -16.02
CA ARG A 100 -6.69 11.69 -15.74
C ARG A 100 -7.79 10.70 -15.36
N PHE A 101 -8.39 10.86 -14.20
CA PHE A 101 -9.52 10.06 -13.74
C PHE A 101 -10.65 10.99 -13.30
N ALA A 102 -11.86 10.79 -13.83
CA ALA A 102 -13.02 11.64 -13.58
C ALA A 102 -12.72 13.15 -13.72
N GLY A 103 -11.89 13.53 -14.71
CA GLY A 103 -11.49 14.92 -14.96
C GLY A 103 -10.30 15.43 -14.13
N ARG A 104 -9.88 14.73 -13.06
CA ARG A 104 -8.77 15.13 -12.18
C ARG A 104 -7.46 14.45 -12.53
N LEU A 105 -6.33 15.12 -12.23
CA LEU A 105 -5.00 14.54 -12.38
C LEU A 105 -4.69 13.65 -11.17
N GLU A 106 -4.32 12.40 -11.43
CA GLU A 106 -4.02 11.42 -10.40
C GLU A 106 -2.76 10.62 -10.72
N MET A 107 -2.06 10.18 -9.68
CA MET A 107 -0.98 9.20 -9.73
C MET A 107 -1.23 8.15 -8.66
N VAL A 108 -1.37 6.88 -9.06
CA VAL A 108 -1.65 5.77 -8.13
C VAL A 108 -0.37 5.01 -7.83
N LEU A 109 -0.01 4.94 -6.56
CA LEU A 109 1.17 4.23 -6.06
C LEU A 109 0.76 2.89 -5.44
N ARG A 110 1.49 1.84 -5.81
CA ARG A 110 1.24 0.44 -5.42
C ARG A 110 2.45 -0.19 -4.73
N SER A 111 3.50 0.57 -4.46
CA SER A 111 4.71 0.09 -3.79
C SER A 111 5.32 1.23 -2.98
N PRO A 112 5.89 0.94 -1.80
CA PRO A 112 6.64 1.93 -1.03
C PRO A 112 7.84 2.51 -1.79
N THR A 113 8.41 1.78 -2.74
CA THR A 113 9.54 2.26 -3.56
C THR A 113 9.16 3.40 -4.51
N GLN A 114 7.86 3.67 -4.69
CA GLN A 114 7.37 4.73 -5.56
C GLN A 114 7.26 6.08 -4.87
N ILE A 115 7.53 6.18 -3.57
CA ILE A 115 7.45 7.44 -2.85
C ILE A 115 8.57 7.58 -1.82
N GLU A 116 9.19 8.76 -1.78
CA GLU A 116 10.16 9.14 -0.77
C GLU A 116 9.88 10.55 -0.25
N VAL A 117 10.23 10.80 1.01
CA VAL A 117 10.23 12.15 1.60
C VAL A 117 11.60 12.78 1.33
N VAL A 118 11.60 13.95 0.71
CA VAL A 118 12.81 14.73 0.39
C VAL A 118 13.02 15.76 1.48
N ASP A 119 14.05 15.58 2.31
CA ASP A 119 14.41 16.57 3.32
C ASP A 119 15.18 17.73 2.63
N VAL A 120 14.70 18.97 2.80
CA VAL A 120 15.45 20.15 2.31
C VAL A 120 16.45 20.50 3.40
N ALA A 121 17.67 19.96 3.30
CA ALA A 121 18.77 20.33 4.18
C ALA A 121 19.13 21.82 3.99
N GLY A 122 18.53 22.66 4.82
CA GLY A 122 18.69 24.11 4.81
C GLY A 122 18.51 24.75 6.18
N GLN A 123 18.74 24.01 7.27
CA GLN A 123 19.09 24.54 8.58
C GLN A 123 19.93 23.47 9.29
N PRO A 124 21.17 23.77 9.73
CA PRO A 124 21.70 23.09 10.89
C PRO A 124 20.63 23.24 11.97
N THR A 125 20.28 22.13 12.61
CA THR A 125 19.65 22.09 13.92
C THR A 125 20.08 23.32 14.71
N ALA A 126 19.22 24.35 14.76
CA ALA A 126 19.22 25.24 15.90
C ALA A 126 18.97 24.28 17.05
N ALA A 127 19.97 24.15 17.91
CA ALA A 127 19.90 23.32 19.10
C ALA A 127 18.52 23.52 19.72
N ALA A 128 17.66 22.51 19.55
CA ALA A 128 16.75 22.18 20.61
C ALA A 128 17.65 22.13 21.85
N PRO A 129 17.39 22.91 22.93
CA PRO A 129 18.05 22.66 24.21
C PRO A 129 18.05 21.16 24.41
N PRO A 130 19.22 20.55 24.69
CA PRO A 130 19.51 19.15 24.37
C PRO A 130 18.29 18.31 24.64
N GLU A 131 17.62 17.88 23.56
CA GLU A 131 16.57 16.88 23.72
C GLU A 131 17.28 15.72 24.41
N PRO A 132 16.82 15.29 25.60
CA PRO A 132 17.48 14.21 26.32
C PRO A 132 17.63 13.04 25.34
N PRO A 133 18.82 12.38 25.32
CA PRO A 133 19.12 11.30 24.37
C PRO A 133 17.93 10.35 24.34
N PRO A 134 17.42 9.94 23.15
CA PRO A 134 16.05 9.45 22.94
C PRO A 134 15.57 8.76 24.19
N GLU A 135 14.93 9.54 25.07
CA GLU A 135 14.74 9.06 26.43
C GLU A 135 13.71 7.95 26.24
N LYS A 136 14.13 6.71 26.48
CA LYS A 136 13.23 5.56 26.42
C LYS A 136 11.95 6.01 27.10
N PRO A 137 10.77 5.90 26.44
CA PRO A 137 9.52 6.33 27.03
C PRO A 137 9.53 5.84 28.48
N PRO A 138 9.17 6.70 29.46
CA PRO A 138 9.30 6.37 30.87
C PRO A 138 8.86 4.93 31.04
N ARG A 139 9.70 4.08 31.65
CA ARG A 139 9.50 2.62 31.60
C ARG A 139 8.04 2.22 31.88
N ALA A 140 7.39 2.92 32.82
CA ALA A 140 5.97 2.83 33.12
C ALA A 140 5.01 3.04 31.93
N LEU A 141 5.24 4.04 31.07
CA LEU A 141 4.48 4.28 29.84
C LEU A 141 4.69 3.14 28.84
N SER A 142 5.93 2.69 28.63
CA SER A 142 6.20 1.57 27.71
C SER A 142 5.57 0.26 28.19
N GLU A 143 5.60 0.01 29.50
CA GLU A 143 4.95 -1.13 30.15
C GLU A 143 3.41 -1.01 30.14
N ALA A 144 2.87 0.20 30.22
CA ALA A 144 1.42 0.45 30.08
C ALA A 144 0.95 0.17 28.65
N VAL A 145 1.65 0.67 27.63
CA VAL A 145 1.34 0.40 26.22
C VAL A 145 1.50 -1.09 25.91
N ALA A 146 2.56 -1.73 26.38
CA ALA A 146 2.76 -3.18 26.20
C ALA A 146 1.62 -3.99 26.83
N ARG A 147 1.17 -3.61 28.05
CA ARG A 147 0.01 -4.24 28.70
C ARG A 147 -1.28 -4.02 27.91
N GLN A 148 -1.51 -2.82 27.38
CA GLN A 148 -2.70 -2.52 26.57
C GLN A 148 -2.71 -3.33 25.27
N LEU A 149 -1.59 -3.42 24.56
CA LEU A 149 -1.48 -4.24 23.35
C LEU A 149 -1.65 -5.73 23.65
N ALA A 150 -1.06 -6.23 24.74
CA ALA A 150 -1.24 -7.59 25.18
C ALA A 150 -2.71 -7.90 25.55
N ALA A 151 -3.40 -6.95 26.18
CA ALA A 151 -4.83 -7.06 26.51
C ALA A 151 -5.73 -7.00 25.27
N ALA A 152 -5.37 -6.25 24.22
CA ALA A 152 -6.12 -6.19 22.96
C ALA A 152 -5.88 -7.41 22.05
N ALA A 153 -4.73 -8.08 22.19
CA ALA A 153 -4.33 -9.17 21.31
C ALA A 153 -5.32 -10.36 21.24
N PRO A 154 -6.02 -10.79 22.32
CA PRO A 154 -7.06 -11.80 22.25
C PRO A 154 -8.25 -11.39 21.37
N CYS A 155 -8.75 -10.16 21.52
CA CYS A 155 -9.83 -9.62 20.70
C CYS A 155 -9.45 -9.56 19.21
N GLU A 156 -8.25 -9.06 18.92
CA GLU A 156 -7.74 -8.99 17.53
C GLU A 156 -7.63 -10.38 16.89
N ARG A 157 -7.15 -11.38 17.65
CA ARG A 157 -7.12 -12.78 17.17
C ARG A 157 -8.51 -13.36 16.95
N ALA A 158 -9.46 -13.09 17.85
CA ALA A 158 -10.85 -13.55 17.69
C ALA A 158 -11.49 -12.95 16.43
N ARG A 159 -11.30 -11.65 16.20
CA ARG A 159 -11.78 -10.96 14.99
C ARG A 159 -11.16 -11.51 13.71
N ALA A 160 -9.87 -11.86 13.73
CA ALA A 160 -9.22 -12.50 12.60
C ALA A 160 -9.86 -13.86 12.28
N ARG A 161 -10.05 -14.72 13.29
CA ARG A 161 -10.73 -16.02 13.13
C ARG A 161 -12.15 -15.88 12.57
N TRP A 162 -12.90 -14.89 13.03
CA TRP A 162 -14.24 -14.61 12.50
C TRP A 162 -14.19 -14.23 11.02
N ARG A 163 -13.26 -13.36 10.61
CA ARG A 163 -13.10 -12.98 9.19
C ARG A 163 -12.76 -14.20 8.31
N ASP A 164 -11.89 -15.09 8.77
CA ASP A 164 -11.52 -16.30 8.03
C ASP A 164 -12.73 -17.27 7.90
N ALA A 165 -13.49 -17.47 8.98
CA ALA A 165 -14.69 -18.29 8.98
C ALA A 165 -15.78 -17.69 8.07
N ALA A 166 -15.98 -16.37 8.11
CA ALA A 166 -16.93 -15.66 7.27
C ALA A 166 -16.57 -15.77 5.78
N GLY A 167 -15.28 -15.61 5.44
CA GLY A 167 -14.77 -15.82 4.08
C GLY A 167 -15.07 -17.24 3.58
N THR A 168 -14.75 -18.25 4.40
CA THR A 168 -15.00 -19.66 4.07
C THR A 168 -16.50 -19.95 3.84
N ALA A 169 -17.37 -19.46 4.73
CA ALA A 169 -18.81 -19.61 4.60
C ALA A 169 -19.34 -18.90 3.34
N GLY A 170 -18.83 -17.72 3.02
CA GLY A 170 -19.17 -16.96 1.81
C GLY A 170 -18.79 -17.68 0.51
N GLU A 171 -17.60 -18.26 0.44
CA GLU A 171 -17.15 -19.06 -0.71
C GLU A 171 -18.03 -20.29 -0.94
N LEU A 172 -18.36 -21.02 0.14
CA LEU A 172 -19.22 -22.20 0.09
C LEU A 172 -20.66 -21.86 -0.27
N SER A 173 -21.19 -20.75 0.25
CA SER A 173 -22.50 -20.22 -0.12
C SER A 173 -22.55 -19.88 -1.62
N THR A 174 -21.50 -19.23 -2.14
CA THR A 174 -21.37 -18.93 -3.57
C THR A 174 -21.26 -20.19 -4.42
N ALA A 175 -20.55 -21.22 -3.96
CA ALA A 175 -20.48 -22.51 -4.66
C ALA A 175 -21.84 -23.22 -4.71
N LEU A 176 -22.60 -23.21 -3.60
CA LEU A 176 -23.96 -23.72 -3.57
C LEU A 176 -24.88 -22.95 -4.52
N GLY A 177 -24.83 -21.61 -4.49
CA GLY A 177 -25.59 -20.74 -5.38
C GLY A 177 -25.35 -21.06 -6.86
N ARG A 178 -24.08 -21.14 -7.27
CA ARG A 178 -23.71 -21.54 -8.65
C ARG A 178 -24.23 -22.94 -9.03
N CYS A 179 -24.21 -23.89 -8.10
CA CYS A 179 -24.76 -25.22 -8.36
C CYS A 179 -26.28 -25.16 -8.60
N LEU A 180 -27.02 -24.42 -7.77
CA LEU A 180 -28.46 -24.25 -7.91
C LEU A 180 -28.82 -23.56 -9.24
N GLU A 181 -28.09 -22.50 -9.60
CA GLU A 181 -28.27 -21.76 -10.86
C GLU A 181 -27.96 -22.61 -12.10
N SER A 182 -27.07 -23.60 -12.00
CA SER A 182 -26.78 -24.52 -13.10
C SER A 182 -27.95 -25.45 -13.46
N GLY A 183 -29.00 -25.51 -12.64
CA GLY A 183 -30.11 -26.45 -12.80
C GLY A 183 -29.73 -27.91 -12.50
N SER A 184 -28.55 -28.15 -11.92
CA SER A 184 -28.12 -29.47 -11.47
C SER A 184 -28.86 -29.89 -10.21
N TYR A 185 -29.53 -31.05 -10.23
CA TYR A 185 -30.17 -31.62 -9.05
C TYR A 185 -29.19 -32.34 -8.11
N ARG A 186 -27.87 -32.12 -8.25
CA ARG A 186 -26.80 -32.84 -7.52
C ARG A 186 -25.96 -31.94 -6.60
N CYS A 187 -26.53 -30.89 -6.01
CA CYS A 187 -25.82 -29.94 -5.14
C CYS A 187 -25.58 -30.39 -3.69
N ARG A 188 -25.71 -31.71 -3.41
CA ARG A 188 -25.59 -32.25 -2.04
C ARG A 188 -24.20 -32.00 -1.45
N ARG A 189 -23.16 -32.05 -2.28
CA ARG A 189 -21.78 -31.86 -1.82
C ARG A 189 -21.56 -30.43 -1.33
N GLU A 190 -22.01 -29.46 -2.11
CA GLU A 190 -21.90 -28.03 -1.81
C GLU A 190 -22.73 -27.68 -0.58
N SER A 191 -23.97 -28.19 -0.48
CA SER A 191 -24.82 -27.94 0.69
C SER A 191 -24.28 -28.60 1.97
N ALA A 192 -23.76 -29.83 1.88
CA ALA A 192 -23.15 -30.51 3.01
C ALA A 192 -21.86 -29.83 3.49
N ALA A 193 -21.12 -29.17 2.59
CA ALA A 193 -19.92 -28.42 2.94
C ALA A 193 -20.24 -27.09 3.65
N LEU A 194 -21.33 -26.42 3.28
CA LEU A 194 -21.72 -25.14 3.87
C LEU A 194 -22.14 -25.26 5.34
N ALA A 195 -22.85 -26.32 5.72
CA ALA A 195 -23.39 -26.50 7.07
C ALA A 195 -22.32 -26.36 8.19
N PRO A 196 -21.21 -27.12 8.19
CA PRO A 196 -20.17 -26.97 9.22
C PRO A 196 -19.46 -25.61 9.17
N ALA A 197 -19.40 -24.95 8.01
CA ALA A 197 -18.79 -23.62 7.89
C ALA A 197 -19.64 -22.54 8.57
N LEU A 198 -20.97 -22.64 8.49
CA LEU A 198 -21.88 -21.75 9.22
C LEU A 198 -21.76 -21.95 10.73
N THR A 199 -21.67 -23.20 11.21
CA THR A 199 -21.42 -23.48 12.63
C THR A 199 -20.06 -22.93 13.10
N ALA A 200 -19.02 -23.02 12.26
CA ALA A 200 -17.72 -22.44 12.59
C ALA A 200 -17.76 -20.91 12.69
N LEU A 201 -18.57 -20.26 11.83
CA LEU A 201 -18.80 -18.82 11.88
C LEU A 201 -19.52 -18.41 13.18
N GLU A 202 -20.60 -19.10 13.55
CA GLU A 202 -21.32 -18.87 14.82
C GLU A 202 -20.39 -19.03 16.04
N TRP A 203 -19.53 -20.06 16.03
CA TRP A 203 -18.55 -20.26 17.10
C TRP A 203 -17.47 -19.16 17.14
N ALA A 204 -17.10 -18.62 15.98
CA ALA A 204 -16.18 -17.49 15.92
C ALA A 204 -16.83 -16.19 16.44
N GLU A 205 -18.14 -16.00 16.23
CA GLU A 205 -18.89 -14.86 16.79
C GLU A 205 -18.86 -14.88 18.32
N GLN A 206 -19.16 -16.03 18.92
CA GLN A 206 -19.12 -16.21 20.39
C GLN A 206 -17.73 -15.86 20.95
N GLN A 207 -16.64 -16.29 20.30
CA GLN A 207 -15.29 -15.93 20.74
C GLN A 207 -15.00 -14.44 20.63
N VAL A 208 -15.52 -13.76 19.61
CA VAL A 208 -15.37 -12.30 19.49
C VAL A 208 -16.09 -11.63 20.65
N GLU A 209 -17.32 -12.04 20.95
CA GLU A 209 -18.08 -11.50 22.08
C GLU A 209 -17.39 -11.75 23.42
N GLU A 210 -16.78 -12.91 23.62
CA GLU A 210 -16.05 -13.24 24.84
C GLU A 210 -14.72 -12.49 24.94
N ALA A 211 -13.96 -12.41 23.85
CA ALA A 211 -12.60 -11.86 23.87
C ALA A 211 -12.54 -10.33 23.74
N CYS A 212 -13.61 -9.68 23.28
CA CYS A 212 -13.65 -8.23 23.03
C CYS A 212 -14.52 -7.43 24.02
N ARG A 213 -15.05 -8.07 25.06
CA ARG A 213 -15.70 -7.38 26.20
C ARG A 213 -14.67 -6.74 27.13
#